data_AF-A0A1M7LRE2-F1
#
_entry.id   AF-A0A1M7LRE2-F1
#
_cell.length_a   1.000
_cell.length_b   1.000
_cell.length_c   1.000
_cell.angle_alpha   90.00
_cell.angle_beta   90.00
_cell.angle_gamma   90.00
#
_symmetry.space_group_name_H-M   'P 1'
#
loop_
_entity.id
_entity.type
_entity.pdbx_description
1 polymer ?
#
loop_
_entity_poly.entity_id
_entity_poly.type
_entity_poly.pdbx_seq_one_letter_code
_entity_poly.pdbx_strand_id
1 'polypeptide(L)'
;MSRVLYDLCGSDSELRFSPYCWRVKLALAHKGLDVETRAWHFTDKQALAFANYDKVPVLVDGDRTVVDSYEIMRYLDQAYPETPSLLGDATAEARVRYIKFHAERVMAPGIMRTIIMDLVNAIHPKDRDYFRETREKRFGCRLEEFHSPARGLAQLDAALEPLRGLLDQTEFIDGDVPGAGDYLVFGNFMWARSVSTADLISNADPVHAWRERMLDLHDGLGRQALRISDIEGSY
;
A
#
# COMPACT_ATOMS: atom_id res chain seq x y z
N MET A 1 -10.77 21.07 -12.07
CA MET A 1 -11.60 20.12 -11.30
C MET A 1 -10.70 19.45 -10.27
N SER A 2 -11.20 19.15 -9.06
CA SER A 2 -10.39 18.46 -8.05
C SER A 2 -10.16 17.00 -8.45
N ARG A 3 -8.97 16.47 -8.12
CA ARG A 3 -8.65 15.05 -8.29
C ARG A 3 -9.39 14.24 -7.23
N VAL A 4 -9.85 13.06 -7.60
CA VAL A 4 -10.56 12.14 -6.70
C VAL A 4 -9.87 10.78 -6.73
N LEU A 5 -9.48 10.28 -5.56
CA LEU A 5 -8.94 8.94 -5.38
C LEU A 5 -9.93 8.06 -4.62
N TYR A 6 -10.42 6.99 -5.25
CA TYR A 6 -11.17 5.96 -4.53
C TYR A 6 -10.19 5.09 -3.74
N ASP A 7 -10.38 5.02 -2.43
CA ASP A 7 -9.45 4.43 -1.46
C ASP A 7 -10.19 3.41 -0.55
N LEU A 8 -9.57 2.25 -0.37
CA LEU A 8 -10.16 1.14 0.40
C LEU A 8 -10.25 1.50 1.88
N CYS A 9 -11.41 1.25 2.48
CA CYS A 9 -11.65 1.53 3.90
C CYS A 9 -12.00 0.29 4.71
N GLY A 10 -11.80 0.42 6.02
CA GLY A 10 -12.13 -0.62 7.00
C GLY A 10 -13.53 -0.44 7.57
N SER A 11 -13.69 -0.93 8.80
CA SER A 11 -14.87 -0.69 9.63
C SER A 11 -15.16 0.79 9.84
N ASP A 12 -14.10 1.60 9.97
CA ASP A 12 -14.16 3.04 9.97
C ASP A 12 -13.82 3.59 8.57
N SER A 13 -14.56 4.61 8.14
CA SER A 13 -14.32 5.23 6.84
C SER A 13 -12.98 5.93 6.76
N GLU A 14 -12.35 6.36 7.85
CA GLU A 14 -11.01 6.97 7.82
C GLU A 14 -9.88 5.94 7.89
N LEU A 15 -10.18 4.68 8.20
CA LEU A 15 -9.20 3.58 8.21
C LEU A 15 -8.84 3.15 6.78
N ARG A 16 -7.89 3.86 6.14
CA ARG A 16 -7.40 3.59 4.78
C ARG A 16 -6.19 2.66 4.79
N PHE A 17 -6.34 1.41 4.32
CA PHE A 17 -5.28 0.41 4.47
C PHE A 17 -4.82 -0.26 3.16
N SER A 18 -5.39 0.06 2.00
CA SER A 18 -4.92 -0.59 0.75
C SER A 18 -3.46 -0.23 0.47
N PRO A 19 -2.55 -1.21 0.32
CA PRO A 19 -1.16 -0.93 -0.03
C PRO A 19 -1.06 -0.23 -1.39
N TYR A 20 -1.99 -0.53 -2.30
CA TYR A 20 -2.06 0.06 -3.62
C TYR A 20 -2.56 1.51 -3.60
N CYS A 21 -3.44 1.87 -2.68
CA CYS A 21 -3.88 3.26 -2.53
C CYS A 21 -2.84 4.11 -1.82
N TRP A 22 -2.11 3.55 -0.84
CA TRP A 22 -0.96 4.21 -0.21
C TRP A 22 0.11 4.63 -1.21
N ARG A 23 0.44 3.76 -2.17
CA ARG A 23 1.31 4.08 -3.31
C ARG A 23 0.87 5.35 -4.04
N VAL A 24 -0.42 5.47 -4.34
CA VAL A 24 -0.97 6.60 -5.10
C VAL A 24 -1.03 7.87 -4.25
N LYS A 25 -1.39 7.78 -2.97
CA LYS A 25 -1.38 8.94 -2.05
C LYS A 25 0.01 9.56 -1.94
N LEU A 26 1.04 8.73 -1.79
CA LEU A 26 2.43 9.20 -1.75
C LEU A 26 2.88 9.73 -3.10
N ALA A 27 2.49 9.10 -4.21
CA ALA A 27 2.80 9.59 -5.54
C ALA A 27 2.19 10.98 -5.81
N LEU A 28 0.93 11.20 -5.42
CA LEU A 28 0.25 12.50 -5.53
C LEU A 28 0.95 13.55 -4.64
N ALA A 29 1.30 13.19 -3.41
CA ALA A 29 2.00 14.09 -2.50
C ALA A 29 3.43 14.43 -2.99
N HIS A 30 4.17 13.45 -3.55
CA HIS A 30 5.46 13.67 -4.21
C HIS A 30 5.36 14.66 -5.36
N LYS A 31 4.26 14.57 -6.11
CA LYS A 31 3.94 15.48 -7.22
C LYS A 31 3.43 16.84 -6.75
N GLY A 32 3.17 17.03 -5.45
CA GLY A 32 2.55 18.24 -4.91
C GLY A 32 1.11 18.46 -5.37
N LEU A 33 0.37 17.37 -5.63
CA LEU A 33 -0.99 17.41 -6.18
C LEU A 33 -2.03 17.11 -5.11
N ASP A 34 -2.92 18.08 -4.89
CA ASP A 34 -4.09 17.90 -4.03
C ASP A 34 -5.04 16.85 -4.60
N VAL A 35 -5.64 16.08 -3.69
CA VAL A 35 -6.59 15.02 -3.99
C VAL A 35 -7.64 14.89 -2.90
N GLU A 36 -8.90 14.73 -3.31
CA GLU A 36 -10.00 14.30 -2.46
C GLU A 36 -10.00 12.76 -2.42
N THR A 37 -9.99 12.15 -1.23
CA THR A 37 -10.14 10.69 -1.13
C THR A 37 -11.61 10.32 -0.91
N ARG A 38 -12.07 9.25 -1.57
CA ARG A 38 -13.41 8.70 -1.40
C ARG A 38 -13.34 7.29 -0.89
N ALA A 39 -14.01 7.05 0.23
CA ALA A 39 -14.11 5.73 0.84
C ALA A 39 -14.76 4.72 -0.10
N TRP A 40 -14.17 3.53 -0.16
CA TRP A 40 -14.68 2.41 -0.92
C TRP A 40 -14.53 1.11 -0.12
N HIS A 41 -15.58 0.28 -0.11
CA HIS A 41 -15.60 -1.05 0.51
C HIS A 41 -15.51 -2.15 -0.54
N PHE A 42 -15.05 -3.35 -0.17
CA PHE A 42 -14.83 -4.45 -1.11
C PHE A 42 -16.06 -4.82 -1.95
N THR A 43 -17.26 -4.67 -1.36
CA THR A 43 -18.54 -5.01 -2.00
C THR A 43 -19.18 -3.85 -2.77
N ASP A 44 -18.68 -2.62 -2.66
CA ASP A 44 -19.26 -1.41 -3.28
C ASP A 44 -18.89 -1.27 -4.77
N LYS A 45 -18.92 -2.37 -5.53
CA LYS A 45 -18.42 -2.44 -6.93
C LYS A 45 -19.13 -1.47 -7.87
N GLN A 46 -20.41 -1.18 -7.64
CA GLN A 46 -21.18 -0.26 -8.47
C GLN A 46 -20.65 1.18 -8.43
N ALA A 47 -20.01 1.58 -7.32
CA ALA A 47 -19.39 2.89 -7.19
C ALA A 47 -18.25 3.11 -8.22
N LEU A 48 -17.69 2.03 -8.79
CA LEU A 48 -16.60 2.07 -9.76
C LEU A 48 -17.04 1.62 -11.17
N ALA A 49 -18.34 1.43 -11.41
CA ALA A 49 -18.85 0.97 -12.71
C ALA A 49 -18.42 1.89 -13.88
N PHE A 50 -18.33 3.20 -13.63
CA PHE A 50 -17.86 4.19 -14.61
C PHE A 50 -16.40 3.97 -15.06
N ALA A 51 -15.58 3.33 -14.22
CA ALA A 51 -14.17 3.05 -14.50
C ALA A 51 -13.95 1.71 -15.18
N ASN A 52 -15.01 0.90 -15.38
CA ASN A 52 -14.93 -0.48 -15.83
C ASN A 52 -13.90 -1.31 -15.02
N TYR A 53 -13.91 -1.11 -13.71
CA TYR A 53 -12.93 -1.68 -12.78
C TYR A 53 -13.60 -2.05 -11.45
N ASP A 54 -13.11 -3.09 -10.79
CA ASP A 54 -13.76 -3.67 -9.60
C ASP A 54 -12.87 -3.64 -8.34
N LYS A 55 -11.81 -2.84 -8.37
CA LYS A 55 -10.80 -2.69 -7.31
C LYS A 55 -10.40 -1.22 -7.19
N VAL A 56 -9.62 -0.93 -6.16
CA VAL A 56 -8.97 0.37 -5.94
C VAL A 56 -7.44 0.19 -5.93
N PRO A 57 -6.67 1.25 -6.25
CA PRO A 57 -7.07 2.63 -6.50
C PRO A 57 -7.74 2.86 -7.86
N VAL A 58 -8.63 3.85 -7.90
CA VAL A 58 -9.12 4.51 -9.11
C VAL A 58 -8.91 6.01 -8.92
N LEU A 59 -8.16 6.64 -9.82
CA LEU A 59 -7.94 8.08 -9.84
C LEU A 59 -8.81 8.70 -10.93
N VAL A 60 -9.59 9.72 -10.56
CA VAL A 60 -10.28 10.61 -11.49
C VAL A 60 -9.59 11.97 -11.45
N ASP A 61 -9.12 12.43 -12.60
CA ASP A 61 -8.39 13.67 -12.78
C ASP A 61 -8.97 14.44 -13.96
N GLY A 62 -9.88 15.39 -13.66
CA GLY A 62 -10.73 16.00 -14.67
C GLY A 62 -11.56 14.95 -15.42
N ASP A 63 -11.40 14.88 -16.73
CA ASP A 63 -12.10 13.92 -17.59
C ASP A 63 -11.37 12.57 -17.72
N ARG A 64 -10.20 12.42 -17.10
CA ARG A 64 -9.41 11.18 -17.15
C ARG A 64 -9.72 10.29 -15.95
N THR A 65 -9.99 9.03 -16.22
CA THR A 65 -10.08 7.96 -15.21
C THR A 65 -8.92 6.99 -15.44
N VAL A 66 -8.11 6.76 -14.40
CA VAL A 66 -6.95 5.87 -14.44
C VAL A 66 -7.05 4.87 -13.29
N VAL A 67 -6.80 3.61 -13.60
CA VAL A 67 -6.89 2.47 -12.66
C VAL A 67 -5.55 1.77 -12.58
N ASP A 68 -5.36 0.93 -11.56
CA ASP A 68 -4.08 0.32 -11.19
C ASP A 68 -3.06 1.33 -10.63
N SER A 69 -2.50 1.05 -9.45
CA SER A 69 -1.62 1.99 -8.75
C SER A 69 -0.37 2.37 -9.56
N TYR A 70 0.17 1.43 -10.35
CA TYR A 70 1.39 1.67 -11.12
C TYR A 70 1.10 2.43 -12.40
N GLU A 71 0.01 2.11 -13.09
CA GLU A 71 -0.43 2.91 -14.25
C GLU A 71 -0.85 4.33 -13.83
N ILE A 72 -1.41 4.51 -12.63
CA ILE A 72 -1.62 5.84 -12.05
C ILE A 72 -0.30 6.59 -11.86
N MET A 73 0.76 5.96 -11.33
CA MET A 73 2.08 6.61 -11.22
C MET A 73 2.63 7.02 -12.60
N ARG A 74 2.51 6.14 -13.61
CA ARG A 74 2.91 6.46 -15.00
C ARG A 74 2.12 7.62 -15.59
N TYR A 75 0.81 7.64 -15.36
CA TYR A 75 -0.04 8.75 -15.76
C TYR A 75 0.38 10.06 -15.10
N LEU A 76 0.64 10.06 -13.79
CA LEU A 76 1.05 11.26 -13.07
C LEU A 76 2.39 11.82 -13.59
N ASP A 77 3.35 10.97 -13.95
CA ASP A 77 4.59 11.41 -14.60
C ASP A 77 4.36 12.03 -15.99
N GLN A 78 3.40 11.50 -16.76
CA GLN A 78 3.10 12.01 -18.10
C GLN A 78 2.24 13.28 -18.08
N ALA A 79 1.28 13.37 -17.17
CA ALA A 79 0.34 14.47 -17.07
C ALA A 79 0.92 15.70 -16.35
N TYR A 80 1.92 15.48 -15.48
CA TYR A 80 2.57 16.52 -14.69
C TYR A 80 4.11 16.47 -14.82
N PRO A 81 4.66 16.65 -16.03
CA PRO A 81 6.10 16.52 -16.28
C PRO A 81 6.95 17.62 -15.61
N GLU A 82 6.33 18.75 -15.22
CA GLU A 82 6.97 19.86 -14.50
C GLU A 82 7.23 19.61 -13.00
N THR A 83 6.68 18.51 -12.46
CA THR A 83 6.85 18.10 -11.06
C THR A 83 7.89 16.98 -10.95
N PRO A 84 8.49 16.73 -9.78
CA PRO A 84 9.49 15.68 -9.60
C PRO A 84 9.01 14.31 -10.14
N SER A 85 9.88 13.61 -10.87
CA SER A 85 9.52 12.35 -11.53
C SER A 85 9.46 11.20 -10.52
N LEU A 86 8.43 10.37 -10.64
CA LEU A 86 8.23 9.17 -9.84
C LEU A 86 9.05 7.99 -10.35
N LEU A 87 9.03 7.75 -11.67
CA LEU A 87 9.55 6.54 -12.31
C LEU A 87 10.88 6.76 -13.05
N GLY A 88 11.25 8.02 -13.31
CA GLY A 88 12.43 8.39 -14.07
C GLY A 88 12.31 8.10 -15.56
N ASP A 89 13.45 7.83 -16.20
CA ASP A 89 13.51 7.44 -17.61
C ASP A 89 13.06 5.99 -17.85
N ALA A 90 13.04 5.54 -19.11
CA ALA A 90 12.61 4.18 -19.47
C ALA A 90 13.46 3.06 -18.81
N THR A 91 14.75 3.32 -18.54
CA THR A 91 15.63 2.36 -17.87
C THR A 91 15.33 2.30 -16.37
N ALA A 92 15.13 3.47 -15.75
CA ALA A 92 14.70 3.57 -14.37
C ALA A 92 13.33 2.91 -14.17
N GLU A 93 12.35 3.20 -15.02
CA GLU A 93 11.00 2.61 -14.96
C GLU A 93 11.07 1.07 -15.03
N ALA A 94 11.93 0.51 -15.90
CA ALA A 94 12.12 -0.94 -16.00
C ALA A 94 12.65 -1.57 -14.70
N ARG A 95 13.56 -0.90 -13.99
CA ARG A 95 14.07 -1.33 -12.67
C ARG A 95 13.01 -1.18 -11.58
N VAL A 96 12.29 -0.07 -11.56
CA VAL A 96 11.16 0.15 -10.63
C VAL A 96 10.08 -0.93 -10.81
N ARG A 97 9.84 -1.39 -12.05
CA ARG A 97 8.91 -2.49 -12.33
C ARG A 97 9.34 -3.81 -11.68
N TYR A 98 10.64 -4.07 -11.56
CA TYR A 98 11.14 -5.22 -10.79
C TYR A 98 10.82 -5.06 -9.30
N ILE A 99 11.04 -3.86 -8.73
CA ILE A 99 10.72 -3.54 -7.33
C ILE A 99 9.22 -3.75 -7.06
N LYS A 100 8.35 -3.31 -7.97
CA LYS A 100 6.90 -3.57 -7.89
C LYS A 100 6.59 -5.06 -7.71
N PHE A 101 7.17 -5.91 -8.55
CA PHE A 101 6.93 -7.35 -8.47
C PHE A 101 7.55 -7.99 -7.23
N HIS A 102 8.72 -7.51 -6.78
CA HIS A 102 9.31 -7.94 -5.52
C HIS A 102 8.37 -7.64 -4.33
N ALA A 103 7.88 -6.40 -4.23
CA ALA A 103 6.95 -5.98 -3.19
C ALA A 103 5.65 -6.81 -3.20
N GLU A 104 5.10 -7.11 -4.38
CA GLU A 104 3.81 -7.81 -4.52
C GLU A 104 3.91 -9.34 -4.38
N ARG A 105 5.00 -9.93 -4.88
CA ARG A 105 5.11 -11.39 -5.03
C ARG A 105 6.03 -12.03 -4.00
N VAL A 106 6.93 -11.27 -3.39
CA VAL A 106 7.92 -11.78 -2.44
C VAL A 106 7.61 -11.27 -1.03
N MET A 107 7.40 -9.96 -0.87
CA MET A 107 7.14 -9.36 0.46
C MET A 107 5.68 -9.54 0.94
N ALA A 108 4.71 -9.12 0.12
CA ALA A 108 3.30 -9.10 0.53
C ALA A 108 2.74 -10.45 1.03
N PRO A 109 3.13 -11.63 0.51
CA PRO A 109 2.68 -12.91 1.04
C PRO A 109 3.08 -13.16 2.50
N GLY A 110 4.29 -12.76 2.90
CA GLY A 110 4.76 -12.87 4.29
C GLY A 110 3.92 -12.00 5.22
N ILE A 111 3.70 -10.74 4.83
CA ILE A 111 2.85 -9.79 5.56
C ILE A 111 1.42 -10.33 5.69
N MET A 112 0.80 -10.74 4.57
CA MET A 112 -0.55 -11.30 4.55
C MET A 112 -0.70 -12.45 5.53
N ARG A 113 0.26 -13.39 5.54
CA ARG A 113 0.24 -14.56 6.43
C ARG A 113 0.31 -14.17 7.90
N THR A 114 1.05 -13.10 8.20
CA THR A 114 1.16 -12.55 9.55
C THR A 114 -0.12 -11.87 10.01
N ILE A 115 -0.76 -11.05 9.18
CA ILE A 115 -1.82 -10.13 9.62
C ILE A 115 -3.24 -10.53 9.18
N ILE A 116 -3.45 -11.66 8.50
CA ILE A 116 -4.74 -11.98 7.87
C ILE A 116 -5.94 -11.90 8.83
N MET A 117 -5.76 -12.33 10.09
CA MET A 117 -6.85 -12.31 11.08
C MET A 117 -7.13 -10.89 11.58
N ASP A 118 -6.10 -10.09 11.81
CA ASP A 118 -6.24 -8.67 12.16
C ASP A 118 -6.95 -7.91 11.02
N LEU A 119 -6.58 -8.21 9.78
CA LEU A 119 -7.22 -7.65 8.60
C LEU A 119 -8.71 -8.00 8.54
N VAL A 120 -9.12 -9.24 8.83
CA VAL A 120 -10.55 -9.63 8.89
C VAL A 120 -11.30 -8.83 9.96
N ASN A 121 -10.65 -8.50 11.08
CA ASN A 121 -11.26 -7.68 12.13
C ASN A 121 -11.38 -6.21 11.70
N ALA A 122 -10.36 -5.69 11.01
CA ALA A 122 -10.30 -4.30 10.55
C ALA A 122 -11.25 -3.97 9.38
N ILE A 123 -11.68 -4.96 8.59
CA ILE A 123 -12.63 -4.74 7.50
C ILE A 123 -14.07 -4.55 8.02
N HIS A 124 -14.84 -3.76 7.28
CA HIS A 124 -16.24 -3.52 7.59
C HIS A 124 -17.03 -4.85 7.64
N PRO A 125 -17.94 -5.04 8.62
CA PRO A 125 -18.68 -6.29 8.79
C PRO A 125 -19.35 -6.80 7.50
N LYS A 126 -19.92 -5.89 6.70
CA LYS A 126 -20.55 -6.21 5.40
C LYS A 126 -19.64 -6.92 4.39
N ASP A 127 -18.32 -6.73 4.50
CA ASP A 127 -17.34 -7.27 3.55
C ASP A 127 -16.68 -8.57 4.04
N ARG A 128 -16.88 -8.97 5.31
CA ARG A 128 -16.15 -10.09 5.93
C ARG A 128 -16.39 -11.42 5.24
N ASP A 129 -17.65 -11.70 4.89
CA ASP A 129 -18.01 -12.95 4.20
C ASP A 129 -17.41 -13.00 2.80
N TYR A 130 -17.52 -11.91 2.03
CA TYR A 130 -16.90 -11.79 0.71
C TYR A 130 -15.37 -11.93 0.79
N PHE A 131 -14.74 -11.26 1.76
CA PHE A 131 -13.29 -11.34 1.95
C PHE A 131 -12.86 -12.77 2.26
N ARG A 132 -13.54 -13.44 3.21
CA ARG A 132 -13.26 -14.82 3.57
C ARG A 132 -13.42 -15.76 2.38
N GLU A 133 -14.57 -15.73 1.70
CA GLU A 133 -14.86 -16.60 0.56
C GLU A 133 -13.79 -16.47 -0.53
N THR A 134 -13.48 -15.23 -0.93
CA THR A 134 -12.53 -14.98 -2.02
C THR A 134 -11.09 -15.32 -1.65
N ARG A 135 -10.69 -15.16 -0.38
CA ARG A 135 -9.34 -15.44 0.10
C ARG A 135 -9.13 -16.93 0.37
N GLU A 136 -10.07 -17.60 1.00
CA GLU A 136 -10.00 -19.06 1.23
C GLU A 136 -9.99 -19.81 -0.10
N LYS A 137 -10.81 -19.39 -1.08
CA LYS A 137 -10.74 -19.93 -2.45
C LYS A 137 -9.37 -19.73 -3.10
N ARG A 138 -8.74 -18.56 -2.90
CA ARG A 138 -7.41 -18.26 -3.43
C ARG A 138 -6.30 -19.08 -2.77
N PHE A 139 -6.40 -19.30 -1.46
CA PHE A 139 -5.37 -19.98 -0.67
C PHE A 139 -5.55 -21.51 -0.64
N GLY A 140 -6.76 -21.99 -0.88
CA GLY A 140 -7.10 -23.42 -0.82
C GLY A 140 -7.24 -23.96 0.60
N CYS A 141 -7.35 -23.10 1.60
CA CYS A 141 -7.51 -23.45 3.02
C CYS A 141 -8.28 -22.36 3.77
N ARG A 142 -8.66 -22.64 5.02
CA ARG A 142 -9.30 -21.63 5.89
C ARG A 142 -8.34 -20.51 6.26
N LEU A 143 -8.86 -19.31 6.56
CA LEU A 143 -8.00 -18.19 6.97
C LEU A 143 -7.22 -18.50 8.25
N GLU A 144 -7.83 -19.21 9.19
CA GLU A 144 -7.21 -19.64 10.44
C GLU A 144 -6.07 -20.64 10.21
N GLU A 145 -6.18 -21.51 9.20
CA GLU A 145 -5.12 -22.44 8.78
C GLU A 145 -4.01 -21.72 8.01
N PHE A 146 -4.37 -20.69 7.25
CA PHE A 146 -3.40 -19.85 6.52
C PHE A 146 -2.59 -18.98 7.48
N HIS A 147 -3.23 -18.44 8.52
CA HIS A 147 -2.63 -17.54 9.50
C HIS A 147 -1.49 -18.23 10.25
N SER A 148 -0.28 -17.71 10.07
CA SER A 148 0.91 -18.25 10.71
C SER A 148 1.96 -17.14 10.84
N PRO A 149 1.87 -16.30 11.89
CA PRO A 149 2.79 -15.19 12.10
C PRO A 149 4.25 -15.57 12.05
N ALA A 150 4.66 -16.66 12.72
CA ALA A 150 6.06 -17.11 12.70
C ALA A 150 6.56 -17.40 11.27
N ARG A 151 5.75 -18.09 10.46
CA ARG A 151 6.10 -18.37 9.06
C ARG A 151 6.06 -17.10 8.20
N GLY A 152 5.07 -16.24 8.41
CA GLY A 152 4.91 -14.98 7.66
C GLY A 152 6.07 -14.02 7.91
N LEU A 153 6.49 -13.89 9.17
CA LEU A 153 7.66 -13.10 9.57
C LEU A 153 8.95 -13.67 9.00
N ALA A 154 9.18 -14.98 9.05
CA ALA A 154 10.36 -15.59 8.42
C ALA A 154 10.39 -15.40 6.89
N GLN A 155 9.21 -15.46 6.24
CA GLN A 155 9.09 -15.17 4.80
C GLN A 155 9.40 -13.70 4.47
N LEU A 156 8.88 -12.77 5.27
CA LEU A 156 9.14 -11.35 5.11
C LEU A 156 10.62 -11.02 5.37
N ASP A 157 11.19 -11.59 6.42
CA ASP A 157 12.59 -11.40 6.79
C ASP A 157 13.54 -11.79 5.64
N ALA A 158 13.33 -12.96 5.03
CA ALA A 158 14.07 -13.39 3.85
C ALA A 158 13.82 -12.50 2.62
N ALA A 159 12.59 -11.99 2.46
CA ALA A 159 12.25 -11.09 1.36
C ALA A 159 12.95 -9.73 1.47
N LEU A 160 13.18 -9.25 2.70
CA LEU A 160 13.79 -7.95 2.98
C LEU A 160 15.31 -7.94 2.83
N GLU A 161 15.96 -9.09 2.69
CA GLU A 161 17.42 -9.16 2.68
C GLU A 161 18.09 -8.30 1.58
N PRO A 162 17.63 -8.29 0.32
CA PRO A 162 18.18 -7.39 -0.68
C PRO A 162 17.95 -5.91 -0.37
N LEU A 163 16.85 -5.58 0.31
CA LEU A 163 16.54 -4.21 0.70
C LEU A 163 17.46 -3.74 1.83
N ARG A 164 17.82 -4.62 2.79
CA ARG A 164 18.81 -4.29 3.82
C ARG A 164 20.16 -3.91 3.22
N GLY A 165 20.67 -4.75 2.30
CA GLY A 165 21.95 -4.48 1.62
C GLY A 165 21.94 -3.19 0.78
N LEU A 166 20.77 -2.78 0.26
CA LEU A 166 20.60 -1.49 -0.42
C LEU A 166 20.60 -0.32 0.57
N LEU A 167 19.86 -0.44 1.67
CA LEU A 167 19.70 0.62 2.67
C LEU A 167 20.94 0.83 3.55
N ASP A 168 21.89 -0.11 3.53
CA ASP A 168 23.24 0.10 4.08
C ASP A 168 24.06 1.11 3.25
N GLN A 169 23.65 1.39 2.01
CA GLN A 169 24.37 2.24 1.07
C GLN A 169 23.62 3.53 0.69
N THR A 170 22.31 3.57 0.90
CA THR A 170 21.42 4.65 0.43
C THR A 170 20.33 4.93 1.46
N GLU A 171 19.84 6.17 1.51
CA GLU A 171 18.78 6.54 2.46
C GLU A 171 17.40 6.01 2.02
N PHE A 172 17.18 5.90 0.71
CA PHE A 172 15.95 5.47 0.05
C PHE A 172 16.26 4.43 -1.03
N ILE A 173 15.24 3.69 -1.45
CA ILE A 173 15.35 2.69 -2.51
C ILE A 173 15.78 3.35 -3.83
N ASP A 174 15.27 4.55 -4.12
CA ASP A 174 15.62 5.30 -5.32
C ASP A 174 16.83 6.24 -5.13
N GLY A 175 17.59 6.10 -4.03
CA GLY A 175 18.85 6.80 -3.76
C GLY A 175 18.80 7.75 -2.57
N ASP A 176 19.17 9.01 -2.77
CA ASP A 176 19.21 10.04 -1.72
C ASP A 176 17.84 10.70 -1.49
N VAL A 177 16.91 10.55 -2.43
CA VAL A 177 15.54 11.05 -2.35
C VAL A 177 14.55 9.92 -2.64
N PRO A 178 13.37 9.91 -2.00
CA PRO A 178 12.38 8.86 -2.22
C PRO A 178 11.74 8.99 -3.60
N GLY A 179 11.43 7.84 -4.22
CA GLY A 179 10.69 7.78 -5.48
C GLY A 179 9.66 6.65 -5.52
N ALA A 180 9.24 6.26 -6.72
CA ALA A 180 8.24 5.20 -6.87
C ALA A 180 8.70 3.85 -6.28
N GLY A 181 9.99 3.53 -6.33
CA GLY A 181 10.56 2.33 -5.71
C GLY A 181 10.23 2.25 -4.22
N ASP A 182 10.43 3.35 -3.51
CA ASP A 182 10.09 3.50 -2.10
C ASP A 182 8.60 3.32 -1.84
N TYR A 183 7.75 4.02 -2.61
CA TYR A 183 6.30 3.98 -2.42
C TYR A 183 5.70 2.60 -2.68
N LEU A 184 6.25 1.86 -3.65
CA LEU A 184 5.84 0.49 -3.98
C LEU A 184 6.05 -0.48 -2.82
N VAL A 185 7.17 -0.36 -2.12
CA VAL A 185 7.52 -1.18 -0.96
C VAL A 185 6.78 -0.68 0.28
N PHE A 186 6.82 0.63 0.54
CA PHE A 186 6.27 1.25 1.74
C PHE A 186 4.75 1.09 1.85
N GLY A 187 4.03 1.04 0.72
CA GLY A 187 2.60 0.74 0.71
C GLY A 187 2.24 -0.57 1.45
N ASN A 188 3.08 -1.60 1.38
CA ASN A 188 2.85 -2.85 2.12
C ASN A 188 3.05 -2.70 3.63
N PHE A 189 4.01 -1.87 4.05
CA PHE A 189 4.20 -1.56 5.47
C PHE A 189 3.06 -0.71 6.02
N MET A 190 2.56 0.26 5.25
CA MET A 190 1.37 1.02 5.62
C MET A 190 0.14 0.14 5.75
N TRP A 191 -0.05 -0.83 4.83
CA TRP A 191 -1.13 -1.80 4.95
C TRP A 191 -1.11 -2.54 6.28
N ALA A 192 0.04 -3.11 6.66
CA ALA A 192 0.17 -3.81 7.94
C ALA A 192 -0.01 -2.87 9.13
N ARG A 193 0.64 -1.70 9.10
CA ARG A 193 0.59 -0.69 10.16
C ARG A 193 -0.83 -0.20 10.43
N SER A 194 -1.65 -0.06 9.39
CA SER A 194 -3.02 0.42 9.50
C SER A 194 -3.93 -0.62 10.14
N VAL A 195 -3.76 -1.92 9.89
CA VAL A 195 -4.73 -2.96 10.31
C VAL A 195 -4.23 -3.90 11.39
N SER A 196 -2.99 -3.76 11.86
CA SER A 196 -2.39 -4.68 12.81
C SER A 196 -1.42 -3.97 13.76
N THR A 197 -1.20 -4.58 14.93
CA THR A 197 -0.16 -4.24 15.90
C THR A 197 1.05 -5.16 15.79
N ALA A 198 1.10 -6.05 14.79
CA ALA A 198 2.21 -6.98 14.61
C ALA A 198 3.54 -6.26 14.32
N ASP A 199 4.58 -6.63 15.09
CA ASP A 199 5.94 -6.18 14.87
C ASP A 199 6.55 -6.94 13.69
N LEU A 200 6.57 -6.29 12.52
CA LEU A 200 7.07 -6.92 11.28
C LEU A 200 8.59 -6.96 11.16
N ILE A 201 9.27 -5.99 11.75
CA ILE A 201 10.72 -5.78 11.65
C ILE A 201 11.25 -5.20 12.97
N SER A 202 12.47 -5.59 13.34
CA SER A 202 13.15 -5.07 14.53
C SER A 202 13.50 -3.59 14.40
N ASN A 203 13.49 -2.84 15.50
CA ASN A 203 13.92 -1.43 15.50
C ASN A 203 15.40 -1.23 15.14
N ALA A 204 16.22 -2.29 15.27
CA ALA A 204 17.63 -2.27 14.86
C ALA A 204 17.84 -2.57 13.36
N ASP A 205 16.78 -2.93 12.63
CA ASP A 205 16.83 -3.24 11.20
C ASP A 205 16.95 -1.95 10.37
N PRO A 206 17.85 -1.84 9.36
CA PRO A 206 17.92 -0.65 8.51
C PRO A 206 16.60 -0.38 7.76
N VAL A 207 15.80 -1.41 7.46
CA VAL A 207 14.45 -1.26 6.89
C VAL A 207 13.53 -0.52 7.87
N HIS A 208 13.70 -0.69 9.17
CA HIS A 208 12.93 0.06 10.16
C HIS A 208 13.28 1.55 10.11
N ALA A 209 14.56 1.89 10.06
CA ALA A 209 15.00 3.29 9.94
C ALA A 209 14.48 3.95 8.65
N TRP A 210 14.53 3.23 7.52
CA TRP A 210 13.92 3.68 6.27
C TRP A 210 12.41 3.86 6.40
N ARG A 211 11.70 2.91 7.02
CA ARG A 211 10.24 3.01 7.23
C ARG A 211 9.88 4.25 8.07
N GLU A 212 10.66 4.59 9.08
CA GLU A 212 10.43 5.80 9.87
C GLU A 212 10.62 7.07 9.04
N ARG A 213 11.66 7.14 8.19
CA ARG A 213 11.80 8.25 7.22
C ARG A 213 10.60 8.35 6.29
N MET A 214 10.13 7.22 5.76
CA MET A 214 8.96 7.16 4.87
C MET A 214 7.67 7.63 5.57
N LEU A 215 7.50 7.36 6.86
CA LEU A 215 6.35 7.83 7.65
C LEU A 215 6.33 9.35 7.81
N ASP A 216 7.50 10.00 7.83
CA ASP A 216 7.68 11.44 8.00
C ASP A 216 7.57 12.24 6.69
N LEU A 217 7.61 11.58 5.53
CA LEU A 217 7.45 12.24 4.25
C LEU A 217 6.09 12.94 4.12
N HIS A 218 6.08 14.03 3.35
CA HIS A 218 4.88 14.78 3.00
C HIS A 218 4.07 15.21 4.23
N ASP A 219 4.72 15.97 5.11
CA ASP A 219 4.15 16.44 6.39
C ASP A 219 3.67 15.30 7.31
N GLY A 220 4.30 14.13 7.21
CA GLY A 220 3.92 12.97 8.01
C GLY A 220 2.63 12.29 7.54
N LEU A 221 2.31 12.34 6.23
CA LEU A 221 1.11 11.73 5.65
C LEU A 221 0.91 10.26 6.09
N GLY A 222 2.00 9.49 6.13
CA GLY A 222 1.96 8.11 6.63
C GLY A 222 1.85 8.03 8.15
N ARG A 223 2.55 8.89 8.89
CA ARG A 223 2.55 8.90 10.36
C ARG A 223 1.20 9.27 10.96
N GLN A 224 0.49 10.21 10.34
CA GLN A 224 -0.81 10.72 10.79
C GLN A 224 -1.99 9.82 10.40
N ALA A 225 -1.75 8.77 9.61
CA ALA A 225 -2.79 7.86 9.16
C ALA A 225 -3.45 7.12 10.34
N LEU A 226 -4.79 7.06 10.33
CA LEU A 226 -5.54 6.29 11.31
C LEU A 226 -5.12 4.82 11.28
N ARG A 227 -4.90 4.24 12.46
CA ARG A 227 -4.64 2.82 12.65
C ARG A 227 -5.81 2.19 13.39
N ILE A 228 -5.96 0.89 13.21
CA ILE A 228 -6.97 0.11 13.93
C ILE A 228 -6.81 0.21 15.45
N SER A 229 -5.58 0.42 15.95
CA SER A 229 -5.28 0.63 17.38
C SER A 229 -5.84 1.93 17.94
N ASP A 230 -6.17 2.88 17.07
CA ASP A 230 -6.63 4.22 17.44
C ASP A 230 -8.17 4.29 17.49
N ILE A 231 -8.86 3.24 17.03
CA ILE A 231 -10.32 3.14 16.98
C ILE A 231 -10.81 2.43 18.25
N GLU A 232 -11.64 3.12 19.04
CA GLU A 232 -12.22 2.56 20.27
C GLU A 232 -12.98 1.25 20.01
N GLY A 233 -12.70 0.22 20.82
CA GLY A 233 -13.37 -1.08 20.75
C GLY A 233 -12.88 -2.02 19.63
N SER A 234 -11.80 -1.68 18.92
CA SER A 234 -11.22 -2.53 17.87
C SER A 234 -10.27 -3.63 18.38
N TYR A 235 -9.92 -3.61 19.67
CA TYR A 235 -9.13 -4.62 20.38
C TYR A 235 -9.73 -4.91 21.75
#